data_AF-A0A939BUU7-F1
#
_entry.id   AF-A0A939BUU7-F1
#
_cell.length_a   1.000
_cell.length_b   1.000
_cell.length_c   1.000
_cell.angle_alpha   90.00
_cell.angle_beta   90.00
_cell.angle_gamma   90.00
#
_symmetry.space_group_name_H-M   'P 1'
#
loop_
_entity.id
_entity.type
_entity.pdbx_description
1 polymer ?
#
loop_
_entity_poly.entity_id
_entity_poly.type
_entity_poly.pdbx_seq_one_letter_code
_entity_poly.pdbx_strand_id
1 'polypeptide(L)'
;MDCEELAGYAARHMVAQDARWTADLVLSLQESGRSGWLSLVALGVSSRIVYEGGLAVKSDNPHVGAPALAAELDRDYDRTIARSRHGGKFLDDSQRPLPDLKTEILAFYAAHQSEFLGNSVWFARWFESDIGMCLGPGKRVLTSSITGHFRMGLESQIRVSDASQDSFDLAKSQGATLAVLARFAGDEAEPRASMNLSSLGAVTDIDRRADRYLSKRYDPAMDIATKLILLMIEAELNSNRLLTAEATDEHRESAFRARVVSLFHSLRAIDEILTKTPEANAAGSVNLRSLMADPAMRRWLNEKPLRLVRNRCVHYEIRQPILGLDASLPMFGIVEAQSPEDTFDSLNDEAVKAAERLGDAIHHWTS
;
A
#
# COMPACT_ATOMS: atom_id res chain seq x y z
N MET A 1 -5.54 -2.40 -34.45
CA MET A 1 -6.24 -1.97 -33.22
C MET A 1 -6.30 -0.45 -33.30
N ASP A 2 -7.47 0.17 -33.17
CA ASP A 2 -7.53 1.64 -33.07
C ASP A 2 -7.04 2.10 -31.68
N CYS A 3 -6.88 3.41 -31.48
CA CYS A 3 -6.35 3.96 -30.23
C CYS A 3 -7.23 3.67 -29.01
N GLU A 4 -8.56 3.62 -29.19
CA GLU A 4 -9.51 3.40 -28.09
C GLU A 4 -9.52 1.93 -27.68
N GLU A 5 -9.47 1.02 -28.65
CA GLU A 5 -9.33 -0.41 -28.40
C GLU A 5 -7.98 -0.75 -27.77
N LEU A 6 -6.88 -0.08 -28.16
CA LEU A 6 -5.57 -0.28 -27.53
C LEU A 6 -5.55 0.23 -26.09
N ALA A 7 -6.16 1.38 -25.83
CA ALA A 7 -6.34 1.90 -24.47
C ALA A 7 -7.19 0.96 -23.60
N GLY A 8 -8.25 0.41 -24.19
CA GLY A 8 -9.11 -0.61 -23.60
C GLY A 8 -8.38 -1.90 -23.26
N TYR A 9 -7.67 -2.44 -24.23
CA TYR A 9 -6.80 -3.60 -24.09
C TYR A 9 -5.76 -3.41 -22.98
N ALA A 10 -5.03 -2.29 -22.99
CA ALA A 10 -4.05 -1.96 -21.96
C ALA A 10 -4.68 -1.92 -20.56
N ALA A 11 -5.84 -1.26 -20.40
CA ALA A 11 -6.55 -1.20 -19.13
C ALA A 11 -6.91 -2.59 -18.58
N ARG A 12 -7.51 -3.45 -19.41
CA ARG A 12 -7.87 -4.82 -19.04
C ARG A 12 -6.66 -5.65 -18.64
N HIS A 13 -5.57 -5.56 -19.41
CA HIS A 13 -4.33 -6.28 -19.14
C HIS A 13 -3.67 -5.83 -17.85
N MET A 14 -3.56 -4.52 -17.58
CA MET A 14 -2.96 -4.04 -16.34
C MET A 14 -3.74 -4.47 -15.09
N VAL A 15 -5.07 -4.48 -15.14
CA VAL A 15 -5.91 -5.02 -14.05
C VAL A 15 -5.64 -6.50 -13.85
N ALA A 16 -5.69 -7.29 -14.93
CA ALA A 16 -5.50 -8.73 -14.87
C ALA A 16 -4.10 -9.09 -14.32
N GLN A 17 -3.05 -8.40 -14.78
CA GLN A 17 -1.69 -8.54 -14.26
C GLN A 17 -1.61 -8.28 -12.75
N ASP A 18 -2.18 -7.18 -12.27
CA ASP A 18 -2.15 -6.82 -10.85
C ASP A 18 -2.94 -7.81 -9.99
N ALA A 19 -4.09 -8.25 -10.48
CA ALA A 19 -4.92 -9.24 -9.82
C ALA A 19 -4.20 -10.59 -9.71
N ARG A 20 -3.58 -11.06 -10.81
CA ARG A 20 -2.77 -12.29 -10.84
C ARG A 20 -1.56 -12.19 -9.92
N TRP A 21 -0.78 -11.12 -10.02
CA TRP A 21 0.38 -10.88 -9.16
C TRP A 21 0.01 -10.99 -7.67
N THR A 22 -1.10 -10.36 -7.27
CA THR A 22 -1.51 -10.36 -5.86
C THR A 22 -2.05 -11.71 -5.41
N ALA A 23 -2.81 -12.40 -6.27
CA ALA A 23 -3.30 -13.74 -5.98
C ALA A 23 -2.14 -14.75 -5.86
N ASP A 24 -1.21 -14.74 -6.81
CA ASP A 24 -0.01 -15.59 -6.80
C ASP A 24 0.85 -15.32 -5.57
N LEU A 25 1.01 -14.04 -5.17
CA LEU A 25 1.70 -13.66 -3.94
C LEU A 25 1.05 -14.26 -2.69
N VAL A 26 -0.27 -14.12 -2.55
CA VAL A 26 -1.01 -14.63 -1.38
C VAL A 26 -0.95 -16.16 -1.32
N LEU A 27 -1.13 -16.85 -2.46
CA LEU A 27 -1.03 -18.30 -2.55
C LEU A 27 0.38 -18.79 -2.20
N SER A 28 1.41 -18.13 -2.72
CA SER A 28 2.81 -18.46 -2.44
C SER A 28 3.17 -18.22 -0.96
N LEU A 29 2.63 -17.16 -0.35
CA LEU A 29 2.78 -16.89 1.09
C LEU A 29 2.16 -18.02 1.93
N GLN A 30 0.96 -18.47 1.55
CA GLN A 30 0.27 -19.57 2.21
C GLN A 30 1.05 -20.89 2.10
N GLU A 31 1.50 -21.26 0.90
CA GLU A 31 2.25 -22.51 0.68
C GLU A 31 3.62 -22.52 1.36
N SER A 32 4.26 -21.35 1.48
CA SER A 32 5.55 -21.23 2.16
C SER A 32 5.47 -21.52 3.67
N GLY A 33 4.27 -21.62 4.25
CA GLY A 33 4.05 -21.82 5.68
C GLY A 33 4.59 -20.67 6.55
N ARG A 34 4.83 -19.50 5.95
CA ARG A 34 5.36 -18.31 6.64
C ARG A 34 4.28 -17.66 7.52
N SER A 35 4.73 -16.72 8.34
CA SER A 35 3.88 -15.98 9.29
C SER A 35 2.63 -15.39 8.62
N GLY A 36 1.45 -15.62 9.22
CA GLY A 36 0.16 -15.09 8.73
C GLY A 36 0.11 -13.56 8.64
N TRP A 37 1.03 -12.87 9.32
CA TRP A 37 1.23 -11.42 9.16
C TRP A 37 1.52 -11.00 7.73
N LEU A 38 2.28 -11.78 6.96
CA LEU A 38 2.59 -11.41 5.57
C LEU A 38 1.34 -11.43 4.68
N SER A 39 0.42 -12.36 4.93
CA SER A 39 -0.86 -12.38 4.25
C SER A 39 -1.69 -11.15 4.60
N LEU A 40 -1.71 -10.72 5.87
CA LEU A 40 -2.37 -9.47 6.30
C LEU A 40 -1.76 -8.23 5.63
N VAL A 41 -0.43 -8.20 5.46
CA VAL A 41 0.25 -7.12 4.74
C VAL A 41 -0.19 -7.08 3.27
N ALA A 42 -0.29 -8.24 2.62
CA ALA A 42 -0.74 -8.33 1.23
C ALA A 42 -2.18 -7.80 1.04
N LEU A 43 -3.05 -7.90 2.07
CA LEU A 43 -4.42 -7.37 2.01
C LEU A 43 -4.48 -5.86 1.75
N GLY A 44 -3.50 -5.10 2.23
CA GLY A 44 -3.43 -3.66 1.98
C GLY A 44 -3.18 -3.31 0.51
N VAL A 45 -2.49 -4.20 -0.22
CA VAL A 45 -2.19 -4.06 -1.65
C VAL A 45 -3.37 -4.55 -2.49
N SER A 46 -3.99 -5.68 -2.13
CA SER A 46 -5.16 -6.22 -2.82
C SER A 46 -6.35 -5.26 -2.78
N SER A 47 -6.63 -4.60 -1.66
CA SER A 47 -7.72 -3.62 -1.55
C SER A 47 -7.67 -2.56 -2.65
N ARG A 48 -6.47 -2.11 -3.02
CA ARG A 48 -6.29 -1.13 -4.09
C ARG A 48 -6.72 -1.69 -5.44
N ILE A 49 -6.25 -2.90 -5.74
CA ILE A 49 -6.46 -3.57 -7.02
C ILE A 49 -7.94 -3.97 -7.17
N VAL A 50 -8.53 -4.52 -6.11
CA VAL A 50 -9.95 -4.87 -6.03
C VAL A 50 -10.81 -3.63 -6.28
N TYR A 51 -10.51 -2.51 -5.62
CA TYR A 51 -11.27 -1.27 -5.79
C TYR A 51 -11.14 -0.69 -7.21
N GLU A 52 -9.90 -0.39 -7.65
CA GLU A 52 -9.67 0.29 -8.93
C GLU A 52 -9.97 -0.62 -10.13
N GLY A 53 -9.69 -1.92 -10.02
CA GLY A 53 -10.04 -2.93 -11.03
C GLY A 53 -11.55 -3.16 -11.11
N GLY A 54 -12.24 -3.15 -9.95
CA GLY A 54 -13.70 -3.19 -9.91
C GLY A 54 -14.35 -1.99 -10.62
N LEU A 55 -13.78 -0.78 -10.48
CA LEU A 55 -14.22 0.39 -11.24
C LEU A 55 -14.00 0.21 -12.75
N ALA A 56 -12.85 -0.33 -13.17
CA ALA A 56 -12.55 -0.56 -14.58
C ALA A 56 -13.49 -1.59 -15.22
N VAL A 57 -13.72 -2.72 -14.55
CA VAL A 57 -14.65 -3.76 -15.03
C VAL A 57 -16.09 -3.25 -15.13
N LYS A 58 -16.50 -2.36 -14.23
CA LYS A 58 -17.82 -1.71 -14.22
C LYS A 58 -17.91 -0.46 -15.14
N SER A 59 -16.85 -0.10 -15.87
CA SER A 59 -16.84 1.11 -16.68
C SER A 59 -17.88 1.06 -17.80
N ASP A 60 -18.54 2.19 -18.05
CA ASP A 60 -19.46 2.35 -19.19
C ASP A 60 -18.74 2.45 -20.55
N ASN A 61 -17.41 2.57 -20.54
CA ASN A 61 -16.60 2.57 -21.74
C ASN A 61 -16.60 1.15 -22.37
N PRO A 62 -17.15 0.94 -23.58
CA PRO A 62 -17.28 -0.39 -24.19
C PRO A 62 -15.93 -1.04 -24.53
N HIS A 63 -14.86 -0.24 -24.65
CA HIS A 63 -13.50 -0.75 -24.86
C HIS A 63 -12.84 -1.18 -23.55
N VAL A 64 -13.41 -0.90 -22.38
CA VAL A 64 -12.80 -1.24 -21.09
C VAL A 64 -13.71 -2.18 -20.30
N GLY A 65 -14.95 -1.77 -20.06
CA GLY A 65 -15.89 -2.49 -19.21
C GLY A 65 -16.22 -3.89 -19.71
N ALA A 66 -16.51 -4.78 -18.77
CA ALA A 66 -16.94 -6.15 -19.04
C ALA A 66 -18.17 -6.49 -18.18
N PRO A 67 -19.40 -6.17 -18.65
CA PRO A 67 -20.62 -6.32 -17.85
C PRO A 67 -20.85 -7.73 -17.30
N ALA A 68 -20.46 -8.77 -18.06
CA ALA A 68 -20.57 -10.16 -17.61
C ALA A 68 -19.67 -10.43 -16.39
N LEU A 69 -18.39 -10.04 -16.45
CA LEU A 69 -17.47 -10.15 -15.31
C LEU A 69 -17.89 -9.23 -14.15
N ALA A 70 -18.42 -8.05 -14.45
CA ALA A 70 -18.90 -7.10 -13.44
C ALA A 70 -20.04 -7.66 -12.59
N ALA A 71 -20.86 -8.57 -13.16
CA ALA A 71 -21.94 -9.23 -12.47
C ALA A 71 -21.46 -10.32 -11.48
N GLU A 72 -20.23 -10.81 -11.64
CA GLU A 72 -19.61 -11.81 -10.77
C GLU A 72 -18.89 -11.20 -9.55
N LEU A 73 -18.69 -9.88 -9.53
CA LEU A 73 -18.02 -9.20 -8.43
C LEU A 73 -18.87 -9.24 -7.15
N ASP A 74 -18.27 -9.74 -6.08
CA ASP A 74 -18.82 -9.64 -4.73
C ASP A 74 -18.92 -8.16 -4.31
N ARG A 75 -20.01 -7.80 -3.62
CA ARG A 75 -20.31 -6.44 -3.18
C ARG A 75 -20.42 -6.31 -1.66
N ASP A 76 -20.36 -7.41 -0.92
CA ASP A 76 -20.64 -7.43 0.52
C ASP A 76 -19.64 -6.54 1.29
N TYR A 77 -18.43 -6.36 0.78
CA TYR A 77 -17.35 -5.60 1.41
C TYR A 77 -16.95 -4.32 0.64
N ASP A 78 -17.74 -3.86 -0.34
CA ASP A 78 -17.40 -2.70 -1.19
C ASP A 78 -17.02 -1.46 -0.35
N ARG A 79 -17.75 -1.19 0.74
CA ARG A 79 -17.49 -0.06 1.64
C ARG A 79 -16.17 -0.21 2.41
N THR A 80 -15.89 -1.41 2.92
CA THR A 80 -14.66 -1.74 3.66
C THR A 80 -13.44 -1.64 2.74
N ILE A 81 -13.55 -2.21 1.54
CA ILE A 81 -12.52 -2.15 0.49
C ILE A 81 -12.26 -0.69 0.08
N ALA A 82 -13.32 0.11 -0.14
CA ALA A 82 -13.17 1.54 -0.42
C ALA A 82 -12.43 2.26 0.72
N ARG A 83 -12.83 2.05 1.98
CA ARG A 83 -12.15 2.64 3.14
C ARG A 83 -10.68 2.23 3.21
N SER A 84 -10.37 0.95 2.97
CA SER A 84 -8.99 0.45 2.91
C SER A 84 -8.17 1.13 1.81
N ARG A 85 -8.75 1.23 0.60
CA ARG A 85 -8.15 1.93 -0.55
C ARG A 85 -7.84 3.39 -0.22
N HIS A 86 -8.77 4.09 0.42
CA HIS A 86 -8.58 5.50 0.82
C HIS A 86 -7.58 5.63 1.97
N GLY A 87 -7.56 4.70 2.94
CA GLY A 87 -6.54 4.66 3.99
C GLY A 87 -5.12 4.49 3.42
N GLY A 88 -4.97 3.79 2.30
CA GLY A 88 -3.70 3.65 1.57
C GLY A 88 -3.27 4.86 0.73
N LYS A 89 -4.12 5.88 0.58
CA LYS A 89 -3.73 7.16 -0.06
C LYS A 89 -2.97 8.08 0.90
N PHE A 90 -2.94 7.78 2.20
CA PHE A 90 -2.45 8.70 3.22
C PHE A 90 -3.07 10.11 3.04
N LEU A 91 -2.23 11.09 2.70
CA LEU A 91 -2.58 12.49 2.47
C LEU A 91 -2.55 12.89 0.98
N ASP A 92 -2.41 11.91 0.07
CA ASP A 92 -2.52 12.18 -1.36
C ASP A 92 -3.98 12.36 -1.83
N ASP A 93 -4.95 12.12 -0.94
CA ASP A 93 -6.35 12.42 -1.19
C ASP A 93 -6.63 13.91 -0.93
N SER A 94 -6.84 14.70 -1.99
CA SER A 94 -7.21 16.11 -1.87
C SER A 94 -8.52 16.33 -1.11
N GLN A 95 -9.31 15.28 -0.88
CA GLN A 95 -10.57 15.34 -0.15
C GLN A 95 -10.43 15.01 1.35
N ARG A 96 -9.25 14.56 1.82
CA ARG A 96 -9.07 14.14 3.21
C ARG A 96 -7.82 14.77 3.84
N PRO A 97 -7.95 15.93 4.50
CA PRO A 97 -6.81 16.64 5.07
C PRO A 97 -6.23 15.91 6.30
N LEU A 98 -4.96 16.18 6.62
CA LEU A 98 -4.25 15.57 7.76
C LEU A 98 -5.03 15.54 9.09
N PRO A 99 -5.77 16.59 9.52
CA PRO A 99 -6.55 16.54 10.76
C PRO A 99 -7.59 15.42 10.81
N ASP A 100 -8.20 15.09 9.67
CA ASP A 100 -9.21 14.03 9.59
C ASP A 100 -8.55 12.66 9.71
N LEU A 101 -7.41 12.47 9.04
CA LEU A 101 -6.60 11.25 9.17
C LEU A 101 -6.10 11.05 10.61
N LYS A 102 -5.65 12.13 11.26
CA LYS A 102 -5.27 12.12 12.68
C LYS A 102 -6.43 11.70 13.58
N THR A 103 -7.62 12.27 13.35
CA THR A 103 -8.82 11.96 14.14
C THR A 103 -9.20 10.49 13.99
N GLU A 104 -9.17 9.96 12.76
CA GLU A 104 -9.52 8.57 12.50
C GLU A 104 -8.51 7.61 13.14
N ILE A 105 -7.20 7.79 12.93
CA ILE A 105 -6.18 6.89 13.49
C ILE A 105 -6.16 6.92 15.03
N LEU A 106 -6.51 8.06 15.64
CA LEU A 106 -6.67 8.16 17.10
C LEU A 106 -7.84 7.31 17.61
N ALA A 107 -8.91 7.16 16.84
CA ALA A 107 -10.02 6.28 17.22
C ALA A 107 -9.56 4.82 17.28
N PHE A 108 -8.74 4.36 16.33
CA PHE A 108 -8.14 3.02 16.36
C PHE A 108 -7.18 2.85 17.52
N TYR A 109 -6.36 3.86 17.80
CA TYR A 109 -5.46 3.85 18.96
C TYR A 109 -6.24 3.72 20.26
N ALA A 110 -7.25 4.57 20.49
CA ALA A 110 -8.08 4.55 21.70
C ALA A 110 -8.80 3.21 21.89
N ALA A 111 -9.31 2.61 20.81
CA ALA A 111 -9.95 1.30 20.86
C ALA A 111 -8.98 0.19 21.27
N HIS A 112 -7.75 0.18 20.72
CA HIS A 112 -6.70 -0.76 21.15
C HIS A 112 -6.34 -0.57 22.62
N GLN A 113 -6.20 0.67 23.08
CA GLN A 113 -5.90 0.93 24.49
C GLN A 113 -7.00 0.40 25.41
N SER A 114 -8.27 0.62 25.02
CA SER A 114 -9.42 0.16 25.80
C SER A 114 -9.53 -1.36 25.88
N GLU A 115 -9.09 -2.07 24.84
CA GLU A 115 -9.16 -3.53 24.79
C GLU A 115 -8.00 -4.17 25.55
N PHE A 116 -6.78 -3.66 25.36
CA PHE A 116 -5.57 -4.35 25.81
C PHE A 116 -4.96 -3.79 27.11
N LEU A 117 -5.28 -2.56 27.52
CA LEU A 117 -4.71 -1.94 28.73
C LEU A 117 -5.71 -1.93 29.90
N GLY A 118 -5.19 -1.82 31.12
CA GLY A 118 -5.99 -1.70 32.34
C GLY A 118 -6.53 -3.02 32.90
N ASN A 119 -6.25 -4.13 32.24
CA ASN A 119 -6.67 -5.48 32.62
C ASN A 119 -5.77 -6.12 33.68
N SER A 120 -4.61 -5.53 33.97
CA SER A 120 -3.64 -6.04 34.93
C SER A 120 -3.71 -5.37 36.31
N VAL A 121 -3.28 -6.09 37.34
CA VAL A 121 -3.01 -5.54 38.67
C VAL A 121 -1.99 -4.39 38.60
N TRP A 122 -2.11 -3.41 39.50
CA TRP A 122 -1.43 -2.11 39.40
C TRP A 122 0.09 -2.18 39.17
N PHE A 123 0.79 -3.14 39.78
CA PHE A 123 2.24 -3.32 39.65
C PHE A 123 2.65 -4.07 38.38
N ALA A 124 1.71 -4.69 37.66
CA ALA A 124 1.95 -5.38 36.38
C ALA A 124 1.55 -4.53 35.17
N ARG A 125 0.85 -3.40 35.37
CA ARG A 125 0.43 -2.46 34.30
C ARG A 125 1.58 -1.92 33.44
N TRP A 126 2.81 -1.95 33.94
CA TRP A 126 3.97 -1.51 33.15
C TRP A 126 4.42 -2.55 32.12
N PHE A 127 3.95 -3.80 32.21
CA PHE A 127 4.15 -4.86 31.23
C PHE A 127 3.05 -4.93 30.17
N GLU A 128 1.96 -4.19 30.34
CA GLU A 128 0.87 -4.17 29.36
C GLU A 128 1.34 -3.60 28.02
N SER A 129 0.81 -4.19 26.96
CA SER A 129 1.08 -3.87 25.56
C SER A 129 -0.24 -3.71 24.82
N ASP A 130 -0.32 -2.68 23.98
CA ASP A 130 -1.50 -2.31 23.18
C ASP A 130 -1.20 -2.22 21.68
N ILE A 131 0.03 -2.54 21.28
CA ILE A 131 0.42 -2.63 19.88
C ILE A 131 1.27 -3.88 19.64
N GLY A 132 0.76 -4.76 18.78
CA GLY A 132 1.54 -5.85 18.18
C GLY A 132 2.18 -5.36 16.90
N MET A 133 3.45 -5.71 16.65
CA MET A 133 4.18 -5.30 15.46
C MET A 133 4.76 -6.51 14.74
N CYS A 134 4.61 -6.53 13.42
CA CYS A 134 5.28 -7.48 12.55
C CYS A 134 6.57 -6.84 12.01
N LEU A 135 7.69 -7.51 12.22
CA LEU A 135 9.01 -7.06 11.82
C LEU A 135 9.61 -7.98 10.77
N GLY A 136 10.13 -7.40 9.70
CA GLY A 136 10.89 -8.09 8.67
C GLY A 136 12.40 -8.07 8.93
N PRO A 137 13.20 -8.50 7.93
CA PRO A 137 14.65 -8.45 8.00
C PRO A 137 15.18 -7.07 8.41
N GLY A 138 16.17 -7.07 9.31
CA GLY A 138 16.72 -5.83 9.88
C GLY A 138 15.80 -5.14 10.90
N LYS A 139 14.78 -5.83 11.44
CA LYS A 139 13.78 -5.30 12.38
C LYS A 139 12.93 -4.16 11.81
N ARG A 140 12.78 -4.13 10.48
CA ARG A 140 11.92 -3.15 9.79
C ARG A 140 10.47 -3.45 10.07
N VAL A 141 9.70 -2.43 10.46
CA VAL A 141 8.26 -2.60 10.68
C VAL A 141 7.59 -2.87 9.34
N LEU A 142 6.85 -3.98 9.24
CA LEU A 142 6.04 -4.34 8.08
C LEU A 142 4.57 -3.96 8.32
N THR A 143 4.07 -4.14 9.53
CA THR A 143 2.75 -3.68 9.95
C THR A 143 2.65 -3.64 11.47
N SER A 144 1.58 -3.04 12.00
CA SER A 144 1.20 -3.13 13.40
C SER A 144 -0.28 -3.44 13.53
N SER A 145 -0.73 -3.89 14.71
CA SER A 145 -2.15 -4.13 14.97
C SER A 145 -2.98 -2.87 14.74
N ILE A 146 -2.51 -1.69 15.18
CA ILE A 146 -3.22 -0.42 14.99
C ILE A 146 -3.26 0.00 13.52
N THR A 147 -2.09 0.12 12.89
CA THR A 147 -1.99 0.63 11.52
C THR A 147 -2.50 -0.37 10.50
N GLY A 148 -2.34 -1.67 10.75
CA GLY A 148 -2.90 -2.75 9.95
C GLY A 148 -4.41 -2.76 10.03
N HIS A 149 -4.98 -2.64 11.23
CA HIS A 149 -6.43 -2.53 11.41
C HIS A 149 -7.02 -1.34 10.64
N PHE A 150 -6.38 -0.17 10.75
CA PHE A 150 -6.73 1.00 9.96
C PHE A 150 -6.62 0.73 8.44
N ARG A 151 -5.52 0.15 7.97
CA ARG A 151 -5.26 -0.10 6.54
C ARG A 151 -6.20 -1.13 5.94
N MET A 152 -6.71 -2.10 6.71
CA MET A 152 -7.74 -3.03 6.26
C MET A 152 -9.10 -2.35 6.04
N GLY A 153 -9.26 -1.10 6.49
CA GLY A 153 -10.50 -0.38 6.35
C GLY A 153 -11.63 -1.03 7.13
N LEU A 154 -11.34 -1.65 8.28
CA LEU A 154 -12.33 -2.12 9.25
C LEU A 154 -12.77 -0.97 10.17
N GLU A 155 -13.81 -1.19 10.99
CA GLU A 155 -14.27 -0.19 11.96
C GLU A 155 -13.33 -0.11 13.16
N SER A 156 -13.18 1.08 13.76
CA SER A 156 -12.22 1.25 14.86
C SER A 156 -12.58 0.48 16.12
N GLN A 157 -13.85 0.09 16.31
CA GLN A 157 -14.26 -0.71 17.46
C GLN A 157 -13.66 -2.11 17.35
N ILE A 158 -12.79 -2.46 18.28
CA ILE A 158 -12.17 -3.77 18.34
C ILE A 158 -12.91 -4.61 19.35
N ARG A 159 -13.37 -5.76 18.90
CA ARG A 159 -13.52 -6.92 19.75
C ARG A 159 -12.57 -7.97 19.20
N VAL A 160 -11.59 -8.40 20.00
CA VAL A 160 -10.60 -9.38 19.55
C VAL A 160 -11.27 -10.67 19.05
N SER A 161 -12.43 -11.02 19.61
CA SER A 161 -13.25 -12.15 19.15
C SER A 161 -13.71 -12.02 17.70
N ASP A 162 -14.01 -10.80 17.25
CA ASP A 162 -14.68 -10.53 15.98
C ASP A 162 -13.67 -10.16 14.87
N ALA A 163 -12.56 -9.52 15.26
CA ALA A 163 -11.52 -9.05 14.34
C ALA A 163 -10.91 -10.14 13.45
N SER A 164 -10.81 -11.38 13.96
CA SER A 164 -10.28 -12.51 13.19
C SER A 164 -11.23 -12.97 12.09
N GLN A 165 -12.53 -13.05 12.39
CA GLN A 165 -13.57 -13.45 11.45
C GLN A 165 -13.79 -12.37 10.39
N ASP A 166 -13.86 -11.10 10.80
CA ASP A 166 -14.01 -9.97 9.88
C ASP A 166 -12.83 -9.88 8.90
N SER A 167 -11.61 -10.11 9.39
CA SER A 167 -10.41 -10.13 8.55
C SER A 167 -10.43 -11.30 7.57
N PHE A 168 -10.89 -12.47 8.00
CA PHE A 168 -11.03 -13.66 7.15
C PHE A 168 -12.08 -13.45 6.05
N ASP A 169 -13.25 -12.93 6.40
CA ASP A 169 -14.34 -12.70 5.43
C ASP A 169 -13.98 -11.61 4.42
N LEU A 170 -13.31 -10.53 4.88
CA LEU A 170 -12.75 -9.53 3.99
C LEU A 170 -11.71 -10.15 3.03
N ALA A 171 -10.78 -10.97 3.53
CA ALA A 171 -9.78 -11.63 2.70
C ALA A 171 -10.42 -12.56 1.66
N LYS A 172 -11.47 -13.30 2.05
CA LYS A 172 -12.24 -14.17 1.16
C LYS A 172 -12.93 -13.38 0.05
N SER A 173 -13.59 -12.27 0.39
CA SER A 173 -14.26 -11.38 -0.58
C SER A 173 -13.26 -10.77 -1.57
N GLN A 174 -12.10 -10.33 -1.07
CA GLN A 174 -11.03 -9.82 -1.93
C GLN A 174 -10.45 -10.91 -2.84
N GLY A 175 -10.21 -12.12 -2.31
CA GLY A 175 -9.72 -13.26 -3.10
C GLY A 175 -10.68 -13.63 -4.23
N ALA A 176 -11.98 -13.70 -3.95
CA ALA A 176 -13.02 -13.93 -4.96
C ALA A 176 -13.01 -12.84 -6.04
N THR A 177 -12.88 -11.57 -5.64
CA THR A 177 -12.79 -10.47 -6.61
C THR A 177 -11.51 -10.53 -7.45
N LEU A 178 -10.36 -10.81 -6.84
CA LEU A 178 -9.09 -10.95 -7.56
C LEU A 178 -9.17 -12.06 -8.61
N ALA A 179 -9.82 -13.18 -8.31
CA ALA A 179 -10.05 -14.26 -9.28
C ALA A 179 -10.87 -13.78 -10.50
N VAL A 180 -11.93 -12.98 -10.27
CA VAL A 180 -12.70 -12.37 -11.37
C VAL A 180 -11.84 -11.41 -12.19
N LEU A 181 -11.09 -10.52 -11.52
CA LEU A 181 -10.24 -9.51 -12.16
C LEU A 181 -9.07 -10.12 -12.96
N ALA A 182 -8.53 -11.26 -12.52
CA ALA A 182 -7.44 -11.97 -13.21
C ALA A 182 -7.83 -12.43 -14.63
N ARG A 183 -9.13 -12.62 -14.88
CA ARG A 183 -9.69 -13.00 -16.19
C ARG A 183 -10.05 -11.83 -17.08
N PHE A 184 -9.87 -10.60 -16.61
CA PHE A 184 -10.36 -9.42 -17.31
C PHE A 184 -9.71 -9.21 -18.68
N ALA A 185 -8.50 -9.74 -18.88
CA ALA A 185 -7.79 -9.75 -20.16
C ALA A 185 -8.17 -10.95 -21.07
N GLY A 186 -9.14 -11.77 -20.68
CA GLY A 186 -9.55 -12.98 -21.41
C GLY A 186 -8.70 -14.22 -21.12
N ASP A 187 -7.78 -14.16 -20.15
CA ASP A 187 -7.03 -15.31 -19.68
C ASP A 187 -7.80 -16.01 -18.55
N GLU A 188 -8.27 -17.23 -18.81
CA GLU A 188 -9.02 -18.05 -17.86
C GLU A 188 -8.12 -18.89 -16.93
N ALA A 189 -6.79 -18.78 -17.04
CA ALA A 189 -5.89 -19.54 -16.18
C ALA A 189 -6.07 -19.14 -14.70
N GLU A 190 -6.25 -20.13 -13.83
CA GLU A 190 -6.34 -19.91 -12.39
C GLU A 190 -5.00 -19.37 -11.82
N PRO A 191 -5.03 -18.42 -10.87
CA PRO A 191 -3.84 -18.02 -10.12
C PRO A 191 -3.19 -19.22 -9.40
N ARG A 192 -1.87 -19.17 -9.23
CA ARG A 192 -1.09 -20.27 -8.65
C ARG A 192 0.01 -19.74 -7.74
N ALA A 193 0.48 -20.58 -6.80
CA ALA A 193 1.66 -20.26 -6.01
C ALA A 193 2.94 -20.33 -6.87
N SER A 194 3.24 -19.27 -7.61
CA SER A 194 4.35 -19.20 -8.56
C SER A 194 5.60 -18.51 -8.02
N MET A 195 5.49 -17.78 -6.91
CA MET A 195 6.57 -16.92 -6.43
C MET A 195 7.54 -17.66 -5.50
N ASN A 196 8.83 -17.49 -5.76
CA ASN A 196 9.86 -17.97 -4.86
C ASN A 196 10.06 -16.99 -3.70
N LEU A 197 9.44 -17.28 -2.56
CA LEU A 197 9.50 -16.42 -1.38
C LEU A 197 10.62 -16.83 -0.39
N SER A 198 11.60 -17.63 -0.80
CA SER A 198 12.66 -18.13 0.09
C SER A 198 13.57 -17.02 0.63
N SER A 199 13.77 -15.96 -0.13
CA SER A 199 14.64 -14.81 0.16
C SER A 199 14.03 -13.72 1.04
N LEU A 200 12.71 -13.77 1.34
CA LEU A 200 12.03 -12.75 2.18
C LEU A 200 12.59 -12.65 3.62
N GLY A 201 13.48 -13.56 4.01
CA GLY A 201 14.11 -13.58 5.32
C GLY A 201 13.15 -13.96 6.45
N ALA A 202 13.57 -13.77 7.70
CA ALA A 202 12.75 -14.09 8.86
C ALA A 202 11.79 -12.94 9.17
N VAL A 203 10.54 -13.29 9.47
CA VAL A 203 9.52 -12.39 10.00
C VAL A 203 9.30 -12.74 11.46
N THR A 204 9.32 -11.74 12.33
CA THR A 204 9.13 -11.89 13.77
C THR A 204 8.07 -10.92 14.25
N ASP A 205 7.30 -11.31 15.23
CA ASP A 205 6.34 -10.47 15.91
C ASP A 205 6.89 -9.95 17.25
N ILE A 206 6.38 -8.78 17.66
CA ILE A 206 6.72 -8.22 18.96
C ILE A 206 5.63 -7.31 19.50
N ASP A 207 5.33 -7.48 20.79
CA ASP A 207 4.39 -6.61 21.49
C ASP A 207 5.10 -5.48 22.21
N ARG A 208 4.46 -4.31 22.18
CA ARG A 208 4.94 -3.08 22.80
C ARG A 208 3.79 -2.29 23.40
N ARG A 209 4.17 -1.34 24.25
CA ARG A 209 3.28 -0.25 24.66
C ARG A 209 3.46 0.91 23.69
N ALA A 210 2.41 1.28 22.98
CA ALA A 210 2.42 2.21 21.86
C ALA A 210 2.92 3.59 22.27
N ASP A 211 2.42 4.16 23.37
CA ASP A 211 2.87 5.46 23.90
C ASP A 211 4.38 5.50 24.13
N ARG A 212 4.96 4.47 24.77
CA ARG A 212 6.40 4.36 25.07
C ARG A 212 7.22 4.09 23.83
N TYR A 213 6.73 3.24 22.92
CA TYR A 213 7.42 2.93 21.69
C TYR A 213 7.51 4.19 20.81
N LEU A 214 6.37 4.83 20.55
CA LEU A 214 6.26 5.98 19.65
C LEU A 214 6.98 7.22 20.20
N SER A 215 6.92 7.46 21.52
CA SER A 215 7.64 8.58 22.16
C SER A 215 9.16 8.45 22.10
N LYS A 216 9.69 7.22 22.18
CA LYS A 216 11.13 6.95 22.04
C LYS A 216 11.60 6.92 20.59
N ARG A 217 10.69 6.67 19.65
CA ARG A 217 11.03 6.40 18.25
C ARG A 217 11.06 7.65 17.39
N TYR A 218 10.10 8.55 17.60
CA TYR A 218 9.85 9.70 16.75
C TYR A 218 10.00 11.00 17.54
N ASP A 219 10.02 12.11 16.82
CA ASP A 219 10.22 13.45 17.37
C ASP A 219 9.26 13.76 18.54
N PRO A 220 9.75 14.25 19.69
CA PRO A 220 8.91 14.61 20.84
C PRO A 220 7.85 15.67 20.51
N ALA A 221 8.11 16.58 19.57
CA ALA A 221 7.18 17.64 19.19
C ALA A 221 5.97 17.12 18.40
N MET A 222 6.03 15.91 17.86
CA MET A 222 4.92 15.29 17.14
C MET A 222 3.92 14.64 18.09
N ASP A 223 2.63 14.89 17.85
CA ASP A 223 1.54 14.20 18.55
C ASP A 223 1.50 12.70 18.22
N ILE A 224 0.79 11.92 19.05
CA ILE A 224 0.70 10.46 18.90
C ILE A 224 0.10 10.05 17.55
N ALA A 225 -0.84 10.83 17.01
CA ALA A 225 -1.49 10.57 15.74
C ALA A 225 -0.49 10.68 14.57
N THR A 226 0.34 11.71 14.57
CA THR A 226 1.42 11.92 13.60
C THR A 226 2.42 10.77 13.65
N LYS A 227 2.78 10.33 14.86
CA LYS A 227 3.69 9.19 15.07
C LYS A 227 3.11 7.88 14.55
N LEU A 228 1.81 7.64 14.71
CA LEU A 228 1.11 6.48 14.14
C LEU A 228 1.06 6.55 12.61
N ILE A 229 0.85 7.74 12.02
CA ILE A 229 0.89 7.92 10.57
C ILE A 229 2.30 7.64 10.03
N LEU A 230 3.36 8.12 10.71
CA LEU A 230 4.75 7.79 10.34
C LEU A 230 5.04 6.29 10.44
N LEU A 231 4.55 5.61 11.48
CA LEU A 231 4.66 4.16 11.60
C LEU A 231 3.95 3.44 10.44
N MET A 232 2.80 3.95 10.02
CA MET A 232 2.04 3.40 8.90
C MET A 232 2.75 3.61 7.55
N ILE A 233 3.41 4.76 7.36
CA ILE A 233 4.24 5.04 6.17
C ILE A 233 5.48 4.13 6.16
N GLU A 234 6.15 3.97 7.30
CA GLU A 234 7.28 3.03 7.45
C GLU A 234 6.85 1.60 7.08
N ALA A 235 5.72 1.16 7.62
CA ALA A 235 5.13 -0.15 7.36
C ALA A 235 4.84 -0.35 5.86
N GLU A 236 4.22 0.63 5.20
CA GLU A 236 3.89 0.57 3.77
C GLU A 236 5.14 0.46 2.90
N LEU A 237 6.15 1.30 3.11
CA LEU A 237 7.40 1.27 2.33
C LEU A 237 8.14 -0.05 2.50
N ASN A 238 8.28 -0.51 3.74
CA ASN A 238 9.02 -1.75 4.04
C ASN A 238 8.28 -2.99 3.52
N SER A 239 6.95 -3.01 3.65
CA SER A 239 6.12 -4.09 3.12
C SER A 239 6.13 -4.12 1.60
N ASN A 240 5.99 -2.96 0.95
CA ASN A 240 6.06 -2.89 -0.51
C ASN A 240 7.42 -3.34 -1.03
N ARG A 241 8.51 -2.90 -0.40
CA ARG A 241 9.87 -3.36 -0.72
C ARG A 241 10.00 -4.87 -0.58
N LEU A 242 9.49 -5.43 0.52
CA LEU A 242 9.56 -6.87 0.78
C LEU A 242 8.74 -7.68 -0.23
N LEU A 243 7.48 -7.30 -0.48
CA LEU A 243 6.57 -8.04 -1.34
C LEU A 243 6.89 -7.92 -2.83
N THR A 244 7.59 -6.85 -3.23
CA THR A 244 7.97 -6.64 -4.64
C THR A 244 9.36 -7.13 -4.96
N ALA A 245 10.21 -7.45 -3.97
CA ALA A 245 11.60 -7.88 -4.20
C ALA A 245 11.71 -9.12 -5.11
N GLU A 246 10.75 -10.03 -5.02
CA GLU A 246 10.74 -11.32 -5.75
C GLU A 246 9.85 -11.32 -6.98
N ALA A 247 9.45 -10.13 -7.46
CA ALA A 247 8.71 -10.05 -8.70
C ALA A 247 9.60 -10.52 -9.87
N THR A 248 9.26 -11.68 -10.43
CA THR A 248 9.85 -12.21 -11.66
C THR A 248 9.51 -11.32 -12.85
N ASP A 249 10.09 -11.60 -14.02
CA ASP A 249 9.74 -10.92 -15.28
C ASP A 249 8.22 -10.96 -15.56
N GLU A 250 7.50 -11.98 -15.09
CA GLU A 250 6.05 -12.11 -15.22
C GLU A 250 5.27 -11.04 -14.43
N HIS A 251 5.81 -10.57 -13.31
CA HIS A 251 5.12 -9.65 -12.40
C HIS A 251 5.81 -8.28 -12.26
N ARG A 252 6.85 -8.01 -13.07
CA ARG A 252 7.65 -6.78 -12.99
C ARG A 252 6.80 -5.50 -13.09
N GLU A 253 5.77 -5.50 -13.94
CA GLU A 253 4.93 -4.32 -14.15
C GLU A 253 4.00 -4.05 -12.96
N SER A 254 3.43 -5.10 -12.38
CA SER A 254 2.62 -5.01 -11.17
C SER A 254 3.44 -4.53 -9.98
N ALA A 255 4.65 -5.07 -9.83
CA ALA A 255 5.60 -4.63 -8.82
C ALA A 255 6.00 -3.16 -9.00
N PHE A 256 6.28 -2.73 -10.24
CA PHE A 256 6.53 -1.32 -10.56
C PHE A 256 5.36 -0.42 -10.14
N ARG A 257 4.13 -0.77 -10.55
CA ARG A 257 2.93 0.01 -10.19
C ARG A 257 2.75 0.11 -8.68
N ALA A 258 2.95 -0.99 -7.95
CA ALA A 258 2.86 -1.01 -6.50
C ALA A 258 3.92 -0.09 -5.85
N ARG A 259 5.18 -0.14 -6.32
CA ARG A 259 6.29 0.70 -5.81
C ARG A 259 6.04 2.17 -6.05
N VAL A 260 5.69 2.55 -7.28
CA VAL A 260 5.44 3.95 -7.67
C VAL A 260 4.31 4.54 -6.81
N VAL A 261 3.22 3.80 -6.62
CA VAL A 261 2.08 4.28 -5.83
C VAL A 261 2.45 4.44 -4.35
N SER A 262 3.12 3.45 -3.76
CA SER A 262 3.58 3.49 -2.37
C SER A 262 4.54 4.67 -2.14
N LEU A 263 5.51 4.86 -3.03
CA LEU A 263 6.48 5.94 -2.96
C LEU A 263 5.81 7.32 -3.03
N PHE A 264 4.93 7.53 -4.01
CA PHE A 264 4.23 8.80 -4.20
C PHE A 264 3.39 9.19 -2.99
N HIS A 265 2.58 8.26 -2.47
CA HIS A 265 1.74 8.55 -1.31
C HIS A 265 2.60 8.81 -0.07
N SER A 266 3.69 8.06 0.11
CA SER A 266 4.59 8.22 1.26
C SER A 266 5.33 9.55 1.24
N LEU A 267 5.91 9.93 0.09
CA LEU A 267 6.61 11.20 -0.06
C LEU A 267 5.68 12.38 0.21
N ARG A 268 4.46 12.37 -0.35
CA ARG A 268 3.48 13.44 -0.13
C ARG A 268 3.05 13.54 1.33
N ALA A 269 2.80 12.39 1.96
CA ALA A 269 2.40 12.37 3.36
C ALA A 269 3.51 12.93 4.27
N ILE A 270 4.77 12.58 4.00
CA ILE A 270 5.93 13.08 4.76
C ILE A 270 6.14 14.58 4.53
N ASP A 271 6.07 15.07 3.29
CA ASP A 271 6.19 16.51 2.98
C ASP A 271 5.13 17.32 3.72
N GLU A 272 3.87 16.85 3.74
CA GLU A 272 2.79 17.52 4.48
C GLU A 272 2.98 17.46 5.99
N ILE A 273 3.37 16.31 6.56
CA ILE A 273 3.65 16.17 7.99
C ILE A 273 4.74 17.16 8.40
N LEU A 274 5.88 17.16 7.71
CA LEU A 274 7.03 18.01 8.05
C LEU A 274 6.73 19.50 7.86
N THR A 275 5.89 19.84 6.88
CA THR A 275 5.41 21.21 6.66
C THR A 275 4.48 21.67 7.79
N LYS A 276 3.63 20.78 8.31
CA LYS A 276 2.67 21.09 9.38
C LYS A 276 3.23 20.93 10.80
N THR A 277 4.46 20.43 10.94
CA THR A 277 5.21 20.36 12.20
C THR A 277 6.60 20.99 12.04
N PRO A 278 6.68 22.32 11.77
CA PRO A 278 7.96 23.01 11.61
C PRO A 278 8.84 22.95 12.87
N GLU A 279 8.25 22.81 14.05
CA GLU A 279 8.93 22.73 15.34
C GLU A 279 9.63 21.39 15.60
N ALA A 280 9.29 20.32 14.85
CA ALA A 280 9.91 19.01 15.00
C ALA A 280 11.39 19.06 14.59
N ASN A 281 12.34 18.99 15.51
CA ASN A 281 13.76 19.24 15.26
C ASN A 281 14.69 18.11 15.71
N ALA A 282 14.15 16.94 16.07
CA ALA A 282 14.92 15.74 16.29
C ALA A 282 15.80 15.41 15.08
N ALA A 283 16.92 14.71 15.29
CA ALA A 283 17.85 14.36 14.23
C ALA A 283 17.17 13.61 13.07
N GLY A 284 16.21 12.72 13.35
CA GLY A 284 15.40 12.07 12.33
C GLY A 284 14.53 13.03 11.50
N SER A 285 13.90 14.02 12.14
CA SER A 285 13.10 15.06 11.46
C SER A 285 13.96 15.92 10.54
N VAL A 286 15.15 16.30 11.01
CA VAL A 286 16.12 17.08 10.22
C VAL A 286 16.63 16.27 9.03
N ASN A 287 16.98 15.00 9.26
CA ASN A 287 17.42 14.10 8.20
C ASN A 287 16.34 13.92 7.12
N LEU A 288 15.08 13.69 7.52
CA LEU A 288 13.99 13.61 6.56
C LEU A 288 13.77 14.91 5.80
N ARG A 289 13.82 16.09 6.44
CA ARG A 289 13.72 17.36 5.71
C ARG A 289 14.85 17.51 4.68
N SER A 290 16.07 17.12 5.04
CA SER A 290 17.21 17.11 4.12
C SER A 290 16.95 16.16 2.95
N LEU A 291 16.42 14.96 3.21
CA LEU A 291 16.08 13.99 2.18
C LEU A 291 14.96 14.51 1.27
N MET A 292 13.91 15.12 1.83
CA MET A 292 12.81 15.71 1.07
C MET A 292 13.23 16.95 0.27
N ALA A 293 14.37 17.58 0.61
CA ALA A 293 14.97 18.66 -0.16
C ALA A 293 15.88 18.16 -1.29
N ASP A 294 16.24 16.87 -1.31
CA ASP A 294 17.05 16.26 -2.38
C ASP A 294 16.33 16.40 -3.74
N PRO A 295 17.03 16.86 -4.80
CA PRO A 295 16.45 16.97 -6.14
C PRO A 295 15.75 15.70 -6.63
N ALA A 296 16.31 14.52 -6.36
CA ALA A 296 15.71 13.24 -6.75
C ALA A 296 14.37 13.02 -6.04
N MET A 297 14.25 13.34 -4.75
CA MET A 297 12.98 13.21 -4.03
C MET A 297 11.97 14.27 -4.46
N ARG A 298 12.43 15.50 -4.70
CA ARG A 298 11.60 16.61 -5.21
C ARG A 298 11.07 16.32 -6.60
N ARG A 299 11.82 15.59 -7.42
CA ARG A 299 11.41 15.10 -8.74
C ARG A 299 10.06 14.36 -8.65
N TRP A 300 10.00 13.33 -7.82
CA TRP A 300 8.79 12.53 -7.57
C TRP A 300 7.60 13.37 -7.09
N LEU A 301 7.85 14.41 -6.29
CA LEU A 301 6.77 15.26 -5.77
C LEU A 301 6.24 16.29 -6.78
N ASN A 302 7.13 16.90 -7.54
CA ASN A 302 6.86 18.14 -8.27
C ASN A 302 6.67 17.93 -9.77
N GLU A 303 7.22 16.87 -10.36
CA GLU A 303 7.17 16.67 -11.80
C GLU A 303 5.81 16.15 -12.25
N LYS A 304 5.18 16.93 -13.14
CA LYS A 304 3.90 16.57 -13.75
C LYS A 304 3.96 15.22 -14.50
N PRO A 305 5.01 14.91 -15.30
CA PRO A 305 5.18 13.59 -15.92
C PRO A 305 5.02 12.42 -14.95
N LEU A 306 5.78 12.42 -13.85
CA LEU A 306 5.76 11.33 -12.87
C LEU A 306 4.40 11.20 -12.19
N ARG A 307 3.72 12.32 -11.91
CA ARG A 307 2.35 12.29 -11.39
C ARG A 307 1.38 11.61 -12.38
N LEU A 308 1.55 11.83 -13.69
CA LEU A 308 0.72 11.18 -14.71
C LEU A 308 1.01 9.67 -14.81
N VAL A 309 2.27 9.26 -14.71
CA VAL A 309 2.66 7.85 -14.59
C VAL A 309 2.00 7.21 -13.37
N ARG A 310 2.11 7.85 -12.19
CA ARG A 310 1.45 7.37 -10.97
C ARG A 310 -0.05 7.23 -11.15
N ASN A 311 -0.71 8.21 -11.77
CA ASN A 311 -2.16 8.14 -12.00
C ASN A 311 -2.52 6.89 -12.83
N ARG A 312 -1.67 6.47 -13.77
CA ARG A 312 -1.86 5.24 -14.56
C ARG A 312 -1.53 3.97 -13.79
N CYS A 313 -0.65 4.05 -12.80
CA CYS A 313 -0.40 2.95 -11.86
C CYS A 313 -1.58 2.71 -10.90
N VAL A 314 -2.49 3.68 -10.78
CA VAL A 314 -3.66 3.62 -9.88
C VAL A 314 -4.95 3.40 -10.65
N HIS A 315 -5.22 4.24 -11.65
CA HIS A 315 -6.46 4.26 -12.40
C HIS A 315 -6.24 3.60 -13.77
N TYR A 316 -6.78 2.39 -13.91
CA TYR A 316 -6.55 1.56 -15.08
C TYR A 316 -7.18 2.14 -16.36
N GLU A 317 -8.33 2.81 -16.26
CA GLU A 317 -9.03 3.31 -17.45
C GLU A 317 -8.26 4.46 -18.14
N ILE A 318 -7.86 4.23 -19.39
CA ILE A 318 -7.12 5.21 -20.21
C ILE A 318 -8.08 6.00 -21.08
N ARG A 319 -8.62 7.10 -20.54
CA ARG A 319 -9.55 8.01 -21.25
C ARG A 319 -8.91 9.01 -22.21
N GLN A 320 -7.60 8.97 -22.40
CA GLN A 320 -6.87 9.93 -23.22
C GLN A 320 -6.36 9.23 -24.49
N PRO A 321 -7.06 9.33 -25.63
CA PRO A 321 -6.71 8.60 -26.85
C PRO A 321 -5.37 9.00 -27.48
N ILE A 322 -4.81 10.15 -27.06
CA ILE A 322 -3.55 10.72 -27.56
C ILE A 322 -2.33 10.10 -26.87
N LEU A 323 -2.53 9.28 -25.83
CA LEU A 323 -1.44 8.56 -25.22
C LEU A 323 -0.92 7.55 -26.24
N GLY A 324 0.27 7.81 -26.81
CA GLY A 324 0.89 6.95 -27.83
C GLY A 324 1.32 5.62 -27.23
N LEU A 325 0.35 4.74 -27.00
CA LEU A 325 0.55 3.42 -26.41
C LEU A 325 1.28 2.49 -27.39
N ASP A 326 2.14 1.64 -26.85
CA ASP A 326 2.88 0.63 -27.59
C ASP A 326 2.86 -0.70 -26.84
N ALA A 327 2.13 -1.68 -27.37
CA ALA A 327 1.99 -3.01 -26.76
C ALA A 327 3.29 -3.84 -26.76
N SER A 328 4.34 -3.40 -27.48
CA SER A 328 5.65 -4.04 -27.45
C SER A 328 6.53 -3.54 -26.30
N LEU A 329 6.16 -2.44 -25.65
CA LEU A 329 6.87 -1.87 -24.52
C LEU A 329 6.23 -2.26 -23.17
N PRO A 330 7.02 -2.32 -22.09
CA PRO A 330 6.51 -2.55 -20.75
C PRO A 330 5.41 -1.55 -20.39
N MET A 331 4.36 -2.04 -19.73
CA MET A 331 3.21 -1.22 -19.33
C MET A 331 2.65 -0.38 -20.52
N PHE A 332 2.67 -0.97 -21.71
CA PHE A 332 2.16 -0.35 -22.94
C PHE A 332 2.84 0.96 -23.34
N GLY A 333 4.11 1.18 -22.94
CA GLY A 333 4.85 2.41 -23.22
C GLY A 333 4.33 3.64 -22.47
N ILE A 334 3.53 3.45 -21.40
CA ILE A 334 2.92 4.55 -20.64
C ILE A 334 3.99 5.44 -19.99
N VAL A 335 5.11 4.87 -19.54
CA VAL A 335 6.19 5.64 -18.90
C VAL A 335 6.80 6.59 -19.92
N GLU A 336 7.23 6.06 -21.05
CA GLU A 336 7.88 6.77 -22.15
C GLU A 336 6.93 7.83 -22.75
N ALA A 337 5.63 7.53 -22.85
CA ALA A 337 4.65 8.47 -23.36
C ALA A 337 4.39 9.65 -22.40
N GLN A 338 4.52 9.46 -21.09
CA GLN A 338 4.26 10.49 -20.09
C GLN A 338 5.52 11.25 -19.68
N SER A 339 6.66 10.58 -19.67
CA SER A 339 7.98 11.07 -19.29
C SER A 339 9.01 10.65 -20.34
N PRO A 340 9.13 11.39 -21.47
CA PRO A 340 9.95 10.98 -22.61
C PRO A 340 11.46 10.85 -22.35
N GLU A 341 11.94 11.38 -21.22
CA GLU A 341 13.33 11.26 -20.79
C GLU A 341 13.60 9.98 -19.98
N ASP A 342 12.54 9.28 -19.56
CA ASP A 342 12.63 8.03 -18.81
C ASP A 342 12.22 6.83 -19.66
N THR A 343 12.73 5.68 -19.26
CA THR A 343 12.22 4.37 -19.65
C THR A 343 11.54 3.73 -18.45
N PHE A 344 10.71 2.71 -18.69
CA PHE A 344 10.17 1.87 -17.62
C PHE A 344 11.26 1.39 -16.65
N ASP A 345 12.38 0.88 -17.18
CA ASP A 345 13.45 0.31 -16.37
C ASP A 345 14.18 1.37 -15.54
N SER A 346 14.54 2.51 -16.16
CA SER A 346 15.22 3.59 -15.44
C SER A 346 14.35 4.17 -14.32
N LEU A 347 13.04 4.33 -14.58
CA LEU A 347 12.12 4.86 -13.59
C LEU A 347 11.81 3.84 -12.48
N ASN A 348 11.77 2.54 -12.80
CA ASN A 348 11.64 1.49 -11.80
C ASN A 348 12.86 1.46 -10.86
N ASP A 349 14.07 1.54 -11.41
CA ASP A 349 15.31 1.61 -10.62
C ASP A 349 15.35 2.86 -9.72
N GLU A 350 14.91 4.00 -10.24
CA GLU A 350 14.80 5.22 -9.44
C GLU A 350 13.77 5.07 -8.32
N ALA A 351 12.60 4.47 -8.59
CA ALA A 351 11.57 4.23 -7.59
C ALA A 351 12.07 3.31 -6.47
N VAL A 352 12.80 2.24 -6.80
CA VAL A 352 13.43 1.34 -5.83
C VAL A 352 14.40 2.12 -4.94
N LYS A 353 15.35 2.85 -5.54
CA LYS A 353 16.35 3.63 -4.78
C LYS A 353 15.70 4.70 -3.90
N ALA A 354 14.68 5.39 -4.40
CA ALA A 354 13.97 6.42 -3.64
C ALA A 354 13.20 5.80 -2.45
N ALA A 355 12.48 4.70 -2.68
CA ALA A 355 11.76 4.00 -1.62
C ALA A 355 12.70 3.44 -0.55
N GLU A 356 13.85 2.90 -0.93
CA GLU A 356 14.89 2.44 0.01
C GLU A 356 15.46 3.57 0.85
N ARG A 357 15.89 4.66 0.21
CA ARG A 357 16.42 5.84 0.93
C ARG A 357 15.41 6.41 1.91
N LEU A 358 14.14 6.50 1.50
CA LEU A 358 13.06 6.99 2.35
C LEU A 358 12.77 6.03 3.51
N GLY A 359 12.63 4.74 3.21
CA GLY A 359 12.42 3.69 4.20
C GLY A 359 13.56 3.64 5.22
N ASP A 360 14.81 3.82 4.79
CA ASP A 360 16.00 3.86 5.64
C ASP A 360 16.02 5.06 6.56
N ALA A 361 15.69 6.24 6.04
CA ALA A 361 15.65 7.48 6.82
C ALA A 361 14.58 7.42 7.91
N ILE A 362 13.41 6.83 7.61
CA ILE A 362 12.37 6.62 8.61
C ILE A 362 12.82 5.52 9.58
N HIS A 363 13.27 4.36 9.09
CA HIS A 363 13.66 3.21 9.93
C HIS A 363 14.75 3.55 10.95
N HIS A 364 15.74 4.35 10.56
CA HIS A 364 16.83 4.77 11.44
C HIS A 364 16.57 6.12 12.12
N TRP A 365 15.30 6.56 12.23
CA TRP A 365 14.96 7.79 12.97
C TRP A 365 15.60 7.80 14.35
N THR A 366 16.54 8.73 14.53
CA THR A 366 17.14 9.07 15.82
C THR A 366 16.34 10.22 16.42
N SER A 367 15.60 9.92 17.49
CA SER A 367 14.81 10.89 18.27
C SER A 367 15.68 11.86 19.05
#